data_AF-A0A2V9V338-F1
#
_entry.id   AF-A0A2V9V338-F1
#
_cell.length_a   1.000
_cell.length_b   1.000
_cell.length_c   1.000
_cell.angle_alpha   90.00
_cell.angle_beta   90.00
_cell.angle_gamma   90.00
#
_symmetry.space_group_name_H-M   'P 1'
#
loop_
_entity.id
_entity.type
_entity.pdbx_description
1 polymer ?
#
loop_
_entity_poly.entity_id
_entity_poly.type
_entity_poly.pdbx_seq_one_letter_code
_entity_poly.pdbx_strand_id
1 'polypeptide(L)'
;METQAKGTALDEQKAQLLRELKTNLYASRAPIVASSQPCAHAKDGSTAHESASVCKACYTRLQARVDLVEAALLIDLKEAAQIIYDAVWADTSDSNKTYQNAAQALLGELRKRAGMKQLVLGRMQPLAH
;
A
#
# COMPACT_ATOMS: atom_id res chain seq x y z
N MET A 1 10.38 24.39 -49.21
CA MET A 1 11.19 23.23 -48.76
C MET A 1 11.89 23.45 -47.40
N GLU A 2 11.87 24.66 -46.79
CA GLU A 2 12.57 24.93 -45.52
C GLU A 2 11.87 24.44 -44.25
N THR A 3 10.55 24.18 -44.30
CA THR A 3 9.78 23.69 -43.15
C THR A 3 10.05 22.22 -42.82
N GLN A 4 10.44 21.42 -43.82
CA GLN A 4 10.72 20.00 -43.67
C GLN A 4 12.08 19.74 -43.00
N ALA A 5 13.08 20.58 -43.31
CA ALA A 5 14.41 20.52 -42.69
C ALA A 5 14.40 20.93 -41.20
N LYS A 6 13.53 21.86 -40.81
CA LYS A 6 13.33 22.21 -39.39
C LYS A 6 12.63 21.09 -38.61
N GLY A 7 11.70 20.37 -39.24
CA GLY A 7 11.04 19.20 -38.62
C GLY A 7 12.03 18.08 -38.32
N THR A 8 12.90 17.74 -39.27
CA THR A 8 13.91 16.68 -39.10
C THR A 8 14.97 17.05 -38.04
N ALA A 9 15.39 18.31 -37.98
CA ALA A 9 16.34 18.78 -36.96
C ALA A 9 15.73 18.74 -35.54
N LEU A 10 14.46 19.09 -35.40
CA LEU A 10 13.73 19.02 -34.13
C LEU A 10 13.58 17.57 -33.66
N ASP A 11 13.32 16.64 -34.58
CA ASP A 11 13.15 15.23 -34.25
C ASP A 11 14.48 14.56 -33.87
N GLU A 12 15.59 15.01 -34.44
CA GLU A 12 16.92 14.55 -34.04
C GLU A 12 17.30 15.03 -32.62
N GLN A 13 16.95 16.27 -32.26
CA GLN A 13 17.11 16.79 -30.89
C GLN A 13 16.26 16.00 -29.88
N LYS A 14 15.01 15.67 -30.23
CA LYS A 14 14.16 14.82 -29.38
C LYS A 14 14.77 13.41 -29.22
N ALA A 15 15.31 12.84 -30.28
CA ALA A 15 15.94 11.51 -30.22
C ALA A 15 17.22 11.49 -29.38
N GLN A 16 17.96 12.61 -29.32
CA GLN A 16 19.10 12.77 -28.42
C GLN A 16 18.63 12.86 -26.96
N LEU A 17 17.65 13.71 -26.66
CA LEU A 17 17.09 13.86 -25.32
C LEU A 17 16.50 12.55 -24.78
N LEU A 18 15.78 11.80 -25.62
CA LEU A 18 15.22 10.50 -25.23
C LEU A 18 16.32 9.48 -24.91
N ARG A 19 17.47 9.51 -25.59
CA ARG A 19 18.60 8.65 -25.29
C ARG A 19 19.23 9.01 -23.95
N GLU A 20 19.43 10.29 -23.68
CA GLU A 20 19.98 10.78 -22.41
C GLU A 20 19.06 10.45 -21.21
N LEU A 21 17.75 10.66 -21.38
CA LEU A 21 16.76 10.28 -20.37
C LEU A 21 16.75 8.78 -20.13
N LYS A 22 16.83 7.98 -21.20
CA LYS A 22 16.94 6.52 -21.07
C LYS A 22 18.19 6.14 -20.29
N THR A 23 19.37 6.66 -20.63
CA THR A 23 20.61 6.36 -19.90
C THR A 23 20.51 6.78 -18.43
N ASN A 24 19.91 7.93 -18.13
CA ASN A 24 19.71 8.40 -16.77
C ASN A 24 18.73 7.51 -15.99
N LEU A 25 17.65 7.01 -16.61
CA LEU A 25 16.73 6.06 -15.98
C LEU A 25 17.38 4.69 -15.71
N TYR A 26 18.24 4.21 -16.62
CA TYR A 26 18.99 2.97 -16.38
C TYR A 26 20.06 3.14 -15.29
N ALA A 27 20.70 4.31 -15.20
CA ALA A 27 21.68 4.61 -14.16
C ALA A 27 21.05 4.84 -12.78
N SER A 28 19.87 5.49 -12.74
CA SER A 28 19.12 5.73 -11.50
C SER A 28 18.29 4.52 -11.04
N ARG A 29 18.14 3.51 -11.88
CA ARG A 29 17.64 2.20 -11.46
C ARG A 29 18.70 1.53 -10.60
N ALA A 30 18.74 1.91 -9.33
CA ALA A 30 19.41 1.14 -8.30
C ALA A 30 18.93 -0.30 -8.44
N PRO A 31 19.83 -1.29 -8.53
CA PRO A 31 19.42 -2.67 -8.38
C PRO A 31 18.64 -2.74 -7.08
N ILE A 32 17.44 -3.33 -7.11
CA ILE A 32 16.79 -3.83 -5.91
C ILE A 32 17.66 -5.00 -5.49
N VAL A 33 18.83 -4.70 -4.91
CA VAL A 33 19.62 -5.69 -4.19
C VAL A 33 18.73 -6.01 -3.03
N ALA A 34 18.11 -7.18 -3.05
CA ALA A 34 17.47 -7.75 -1.88
C ALA A 34 18.48 -7.57 -0.76
N SER A 35 18.20 -6.68 0.19
CA SER A 35 19.12 -6.45 1.28
C SER A 35 19.29 -7.81 1.94
N SER A 36 20.53 -8.31 1.98
CA SER A 36 20.87 -9.51 2.73
C SER A 36 20.83 -9.21 4.24
N GLN A 37 19.85 -8.40 4.67
CA GLN A 37 19.61 -8.19 6.07
C GLN A 37 19.16 -9.54 6.63
N PRO A 38 19.86 -10.04 7.65
CA PRO A 38 19.48 -11.29 8.27
C PRO A 38 18.04 -11.18 8.77
N CYS A 39 17.27 -12.24 8.57
CA CYS A 39 15.88 -12.27 9.02
C CYS A 39 15.87 -12.05 10.53
N ALA A 40 15.18 -11.01 11.02
CA ALA A 40 15.09 -10.70 12.46
C ALA A 40 14.44 -11.84 13.29
N HIS A 41 13.87 -12.84 12.63
CA HIS A 41 13.26 -14.03 13.24
C HIS A 41 14.03 -15.33 12.97
N ALA A 42 15.28 -15.24 12.47
CA ALA A 42 16.15 -16.38 12.32
C ALA A 42 16.39 -17.06 13.67
N LYS A 43 15.71 -18.19 13.91
CA LYS A 43 16.09 -19.10 14.99
C LYS A 43 17.28 -19.91 14.50
N ASP A 44 18.28 -20.03 15.36
CA ASP A 44 19.44 -20.89 15.22
C ASP A 44 20.45 -20.48 14.14
N GLY A 45 21.18 -19.36 14.34
CA GLY A 45 22.53 -19.11 13.81
C GLY A 45 22.78 -19.33 12.31
N SER A 46 21.74 -19.56 11.52
CA SER A 46 21.80 -19.94 10.13
C SER A 46 21.99 -18.67 9.33
N THR A 47 23.21 -18.49 8.84
CA THR A 47 23.57 -17.42 7.91
C THR A 47 23.02 -17.68 6.49
N ALA A 48 22.44 -18.85 6.26
CA ALA A 48 21.78 -19.22 5.01
C ALA A 48 20.31 -18.77 5.07
N HIS A 49 20.06 -17.52 4.70
CA HIS A 49 18.72 -17.03 4.39
C HIS A 49 18.54 -17.05 2.88
N GLU A 50 17.73 -17.97 2.37
CA GLU A 50 17.24 -17.88 1.00
C GLU A 50 16.24 -16.71 0.94
N SER A 51 16.44 -15.79 -0.01
CA SER A 51 15.48 -14.72 -0.23
C SER A 51 14.14 -15.36 -0.60
N ALA A 52 13.09 -15.09 0.19
CA ALA A 52 11.75 -15.57 -0.14
C ALA A 52 11.39 -15.04 -1.54
N SER A 53 11.39 -15.93 -2.52
CA SER A 53 11.08 -15.59 -3.90
C SER A 53 9.57 -15.41 -4.04
N VAL A 54 9.07 -14.23 -3.68
CA VAL A 54 7.66 -13.88 -3.87
C VAL A 54 7.42 -13.68 -5.36
N CYS A 55 6.48 -14.45 -5.91
CA CYS A 55 6.10 -14.30 -7.31
C CYS A 55 5.58 -12.88 -7.60
N LYS A 56 5.86 -12.29 -8.77
CA LYS A 56 5.38 -10.93 -9.10
C LYS A 56 3.87 -10.77 -8.91
N ALA A 57 3.09 -11.78 -9.31
CA ALA A 57 1.64 -11.79 -9.12
C ALA A 57 1.24 -11.75 -7.62
N CYS A 58 1.98 -12.47 -6.77
CA CYS A 58 1.79 -12.53 -5.33
C CYS A 58 2.09 -11.17 -4.69
N TYR A 59 3.19 -10.54 -5.10
CA TYR A 59 3.58 -9.20 -4.66
C TYR A 59 2.55 -8.15 -5.08
N THR A 60 2.16 -8.12 -6.36
CA THR A 60 1.14 -7.17 -6.85
C THR A 60 -0.19 -7.35 -6.15
N ARG A 61 -0.61 -8.59 -5.85
CA ARG A 61 -1.82 -8.87 -5.08
C ARG A 61 -1.71 -8.34 -3.65
N LEU A 62 -0.55 -8.48 -3.01
CA LEU A 62 -0.32 -7.96 -1.67
C LEU A 62 -0.32 -6.43 -1.67
N GLN A 63 0.42 -5.83 -2.60
CA GLN A 63 0.49 -4.37 -2.75
C GLN A 63 -0.90 -3.75 -2.93
N ALA A 64 -1.71 -4.31 -3.84
CA ALA A 64 -3.08 -3.82 -4.04
C ALA A 64 -3.95 -3.89 -2.78
N ARG A 65 -3.73 -4.87 -1.89
CA ARG A 65 -4.43 -4.94 -0.60
C ARG A 65 -3.93 -3.92 0.39
N VAL A 66 -2.62 -3.66 0.43
CA VAL A 66 -2.02 -2.63 1.27
C VAL A 66 -2.53 -1.25 0.85
N ASP A 67 -2.54 -0.96 -0.45
CA ASP A 67 -3.04 0.30 -1.00
C ASP A 67 -4.52 0.56 -0.60
N LEU A 68 -5.36 -0.49 -0.60
CA LEU A 68 -6.75 -0.39 -0.14
C LEU A 68 -6.87 -0.11 1.35
N VAL A 69 -5.99 -0.69 2.18
CA VAL A 69 -5.97 -0.44 3.62
C VAL A 69 -5.48 0.98 3.93
N GLU A 70 -4.43 1.44 3.24
CA GLU A 70 -3.94 2.81 3.37
C GLU A 70 -5.00 3.82 2.95
N ALA A 71 -5.70 3.58 1.83
CA ALA A 71 -6.83 4.40 1.41
C ALA A 71 -7.97 4.39 2.44
N ALA A 72 -8.25 3.25 3.08
CA ALA A 72 -9.27 3.17 4.12
C ALA A 72 -8.90 4.00 5.37
N LEU A 73 -7.62 4.04 5.75
CA LEU A 73 -7.13 4.84 6.87
C LEU A 73 -7.19 6.35 6.61
N LEU A 74 -7.17 6.76 5.34
CA LEU A 74 -7.36 8.14 4.90
C LEU A 74 -8.85 8.54 4.86
N ILE A 75 -9.60 8.19 5.90
CA ILE A 75 -10.99 8.63 6.07
C ILE A 75 -11.05 10.14 6.30
N ASP A 76 -12.00 10.81 5.65
CA ASP A 76 -12.21 12.25 5.82
C ASP A 76 -12.61 12.57 7.26
N LEU A 77 -12.03 13.64 7.82
CA LEU A 77 -12.29 14.05 9.20
C LEU A 77 -13.79 14.31 9.45
N LYS A 78 -14.49 14.91 8.48
CA LYS A 78 -15.93 15.21 8.57
C LYS A 78 -16.76 13.92 8.65
N GLU A 79 -16.38 12.93 7.86
CA GLU A 79 -17.06 11.63 7.83
C GLU A 79 -16.78 10.84 9.11
N ALA A 80 -15.53 10.82 9.57
CA ALA A 80 -15.16 10.21 10.84
C ALA A 80 -15.91 10.84 12.03
N ALA A 81 -16.02 12.18 12.05
CA ALA A 81 -16.78 12.90 13.08
C ALA A 81 -18.26 12.55 13.05
N GLN A 82 -18.87 12.42 11.87
CA GLN A 82 -20.27 12.02 11.72
C GLN A 82 -20.50 10.60 12.27
N ILE A 83 -19.64 9.63 11.90
CA ILE A 83 -19.72 8.25 12.39
C ILE A 83 -19.64 8.20 13.91
N ILE A 84 -18.70 8.96 14.51
CA ILE A 84 -18.54 9.04 15.96
C ILE A 84 -19.79 9.65 16.59
N TYR A 85 -20.30 10.76 16.04
CA TYR A 85 -21.50 11.42 16.54
C TYR A 85 -22.69 10.45 16.56
N ASP A 86 -23.00 9.82 15.43
CA ASP A 86 -24.12 8.89 15.32
C ASP A 86 -23.98 7.69 16.28
N ALA A 87 -22.77 7.18 16.49
CA ALA A 87 -22.51 6.08 17.40
C ALA A 87 -22.61 6.47 18.89
N VAL A 88 -22.19 7.68 19.26
CA VAL A 88 -22.29 8.19 20.64
C VAL A 88 -23.75 8.45 21.02
N TRP A 89 -24.54 9.01 20.10
CA TRP A 89 -25.93 9.37 20.36
C TRP A 89 -26.91 8.21 20.19
N ALA A 90 -26.47 7.06 19.69
CA ALA A 90 -27.31 5.86 19.57
C ALA A 90 -27.69 5.22 20.93
N ASP A 91 -26.83 5.33 21.94
CA ASP A 91 -27.10 4.83 23.29
C ASP A 91 -26.40 5.72 24.33
N THR A 92 -27.12 6.73 24.84
CA THR A 92 -26.60 7.69 25.82
C THR A 92 -26.76 7.25 27.26
N SER A 93 -27.14 6.00 27.52
CA SER A 93 -27.42 5.50 28.88
C SER A 93 -26.16 5.34 29.73
N ASP A 94 -25.04 4.97 29.11
CA ASP A 94 -23.75 4.73 29.77
C ASP A 94 -22.62 5.46 29.04
N SER A 95 -21.96 6.38 29.73
CA SER A 95 -20.85 7.17 29.19
C SER A 95 -19.61 6.34 28.83
N ASN A 96 -19.46 5.13 29.38
CA ASN A 96 -18.37 4.23 29.02
C ASN A 96 -18.71 3.41 27.76
N LYS A 97 -19.99 3.12 27.52
CA LYS A 97 -20.46 2.42 26.32
C LYS A 97 -20.43 3.33 25.09
N THR A 98 -20.63 4.64 25.24
CA THR A 98 -20.60 5.59 24.12
C THR A 98 -19.25 5.62 23.39
N TYR A 99 -18.13 5.65 24.12
CA TYR A 99 -16.79 5.59 23.52
C TYR A 99 -16.49 4.23 22.88
N GLN A 100 -16.93 3.15 23.51
CA GLN A 100 -16.78 1.81 22.96
C GLN A 100 -17.57 1.65 21.66
N ASN A 101 -18.80 2.17 21.61
CA ASN A 101 -19.66 2.17 20.44
C ASN A 101 -19.04 3.01 19.31
N ALA A 102 -18.52 4.20 19.61
CA ALA A 102 -17.82 5.04 18.64
C ALA A 102 -16.59 4.34 18.06
N ALA A 103 -15.77 3.71 18.90
CA ALA A 103 -14.60 2.96 18.45
C ALA A 103 -14.99 1.77 17.56
N GLN A 104 -16.05 1.04 17.93
CA GLN A 104 -16.55 -0.08 17.15
C GLN A 104 -17.13 0.35 15.80
N ALA A 105 -17.86 1.47 15.77
CA ALA A 105 -18.41 2.04 14.54
C ALA A 105 -17.30 2.47 13.58
N LEU A 106 -16.30 3.20 14.09
CA LEU A 106 -15.16 3.65 13.29
C LEU A 106 -14.35 2.46 12.74
N LEU A 107 -14.04 1.47 13.59
CA LEU A 107 -13.36 0.26 13.16
C LEU A 107 -14.19 -0.55 12.15
N GLY A 108 -15.52 -0.56 12.30
CA GLY A 108 -16.42 -1.16 11.34
C GLY A 108 -16.33 -0.51 9.96
N GLU A 109 -16.35 0.81 9.89
CA GLU A 109 -16.24 1.55 8.62
C GLU A 109 -14.86 1.40 7.97
N LEU A 110 -13.78 1.46 8.75
CA LEU A 110 -12.43 1.22 8.24
C LEU A 110 -12.28 -0.18 7.65
N ARG A 111 -12.83 -1.21 8.31
CA ARG A 111 -12.81 -2.59 7.82
C ARG A 111 -13.61 -2.77 6.55
N LYS A 112 -14.81 -2.17 6.47
CA LYS A 112 -15.64 -2.19 5.25
C LYS A 112 -14.89 -1.58 4.07
N ARG A 113 -14.26 -0.42 4.26
CA ARG A 113 -13.47 0.29 3.23
C ARG A 113 -12.24 -0.51 2.79
N ALA A 114 -11.57 -1.15 3.74
CA ALA A 114 -10.43 -2.04 3.48
C ALA A 114 -10.82 -3.36 2.78
N GLY A 115 -12.11 -3.58 2.47
CA GLY A 115 -12.59 -4.83 1.88
C GLY A 115 -12.49 -6.04 2.84
N MET A 116 -12.26 -5.78 4.13
CA MET A 116 -12.29 -6.80 5.17
C MET A 116 -13.74 -7.12 5.48
N LYS A 117 -14.27 -8.20 4.88
CA LYS A 117 -15.63 -8.67 5.20
C LYS A 117 -15.77 -8.84 6.72
N GLN A 118 -16.76 -8.18 7.31
CA GLN A 118 -17.07 -8.13 8.76
C GLN A 118 -17.15 -9.52 9.45
N LEU A 119 -17.26 -10.61 8.68
CA LEU A 119 -17.47 -11.98 9.16
C LEU A 119 -16.26 -12.93 9.06
N VAL A 120 -15.10 -12.50 8.56
CA VAL A 120 -13.93 -13.38 8.43
C VAL A 120 -12.78 -12.93 9.34
N LEU A 121 -13.08 -12.82 10.63
CA LEU A 121 -12.12 -13.21 11.68
C LEU A 121 -12.16 -14.74 11.89
N GLY A 122 -12.58 -15.50 10.87
CA GLY A 122 -12.40 -16.93 10.78
C GLY A 122 -10.91 -17.23 10.67
N ARG A 123 -10.29 -17.46 11.83
CA ARG A 123 -8.91 -17.86 12.03
C ARG A 123 -7.89 -16.90 11.40
N MET A 124 -7.40 -15.99 12.24
CA MET A 124 -5.95 -15.75 12.32
C MET A 124 -5.26 -17.09 12.64
N GLN A 125 -5.33 -18.06 11.72
CA GLN A 125 -4.53 -19.26 11.82
C GLN A 125 -3.12 -18.75 11.55
N PRO A 126 -2.19 -18.82 12.52
CA PRO A 126 -0.80 -18.57 12.21
C PRO A 126 -0.46 -19.49 11.03
N LEU A 127 0.27 -18.96 10.04
CA LEU A 127 0.81 -19.80 8.98
C LEU A 127 1.51 -20.97 9.69
N ALA A 128 1.02 -22.18 9.45
CA ALA A 128 1.71 -23.37 9.93
C ALA A 128 3.12 -23.34 9.35
N HIS A 129 4.11 -23.33 10.25
CA HIS A 129 5.52 -23.39 9.90
C HIS A 129 5.84 -24.64 9.10
#